data_AF-A0A1K1MR50-F1
#
_entry.id   AF-A0A1K1MR50-F1
#
_cell.length_a   1.000
_cell.length_b   1.000
_cell.length_c   1.000
_cell.angle_alpha   90.00
_cell.angle_beta   90.00
_cell.angle_gamma   90.00
#
_symmetry.space_group_name_H-M   'P 1'
#
loop_
_entity.id
_entity.type
_entity.pdbx_description
1 polymer ?
#
loop_
_entity_poly.entity_id
_entity_poly.type
_entity_poly.pdbx_seq_one_letter_code
_entity_poly.pdbx_strand_id
1 'polypeptide(L)'
;MDKIKRFSAAVIAMSLACTMMASCGGSDDSSSSNGGSASKADTSSAAAESKEDASSAEDTAASEGGEESGDTSEDASASVDAADITPDPNYVHNYNFQGYDAFLMFADRSGWFWRNMMHEGSVYDTENFDVTDGETYGYGVDADIVGDGEYTVSITKDSIAQNNGVLNPQALINEDDGTIFAAEGCCVFCVDIVGICNGDFGSGKNEETGEWEMDQELKTNPLDDKLDNHWNIDAKGDYKPSDLKVKVTSIKCDGVEIDFDESKFFYGNIEATNNRYRIEIYNDYGFTATDPGVDPMGLTFNKSLEVTFTIEGLGEVKTFPEVTPFTPGA
;
A
#
# COMPACT_ATOMS: atom_id res chain seq x y z
N MET A 1 -14.09 -27.42 -15.78
CA MET A 1 -13.02 -27.36 -14.75
C MET A 1 -12.04 -26.45 -15.39
N ASP A 2 -12.19 -25.18 -15.07
CA ASP A 2 -11.40 -24.13 -15.70
C ASP A 2 -9.99 -24.26 -15.13
N LYS A 3 -8.98 -24.18 -16.00
CA LYS A 3 -7.59 -24.36 -15.56
C LYS A 3 -7.10 -23.05 -14.96
N ILE A 4 -6.54 -23.15 -13.75
CA ILE A 4 -6.02 -22.02 -12.98
C ILE A 4 -4.51 -22.20 -12.84
N LYS A 5 -3.71 -21.18 -13.19
CA LYS A 5 -2.30 -21.10 -12.77
C LYS A 5 -2.04 -19.80 -12.01
N ARG A 6 -1.23 -19.92 -10.96
CA ARG A 6 -0.69 -18.79 -10.19
C ARG A 6 0.72 -18.51 -10.68
N PHE A 7 1.11 -17.25 -10.78
CA PHE A 7 2.52 -16.89 -10.74
C PHE A 7 3.01 -17.11 -9.31
N SER A 8 3.70 -18.23 -9.05
CA SER A 8 4.42 -18.41 -7.78
C SER A 8 5.68 -17.56 -7.79
N ALA A 9 5.56 -16.26 -7.51
CA ALA A 9 6.63 -15.59 -6.77
C ALA A 9 6.45 -16.01 -5.31
N ALA A 10 7.48 -16.60 -4.71
CA ALA A 10 7.42 -17.13 -3.35
C ALA A 10 6.80 -16.10 -2.41
N VAL A 11 5.73 -16.48 -1.70
CA VAL A 11 5.16 -15.70 -0.60
C VAL A 11 6.23 -15.56 0.48
N ILE A 12 7.05 -14.51 0.38
CA ILE A 12 7.74 -13.95 1.53
C ILE A 12 6.76 -12.93 2.08
N ALA A 13 5.93 -13.36 3.02
CA ALA A 13 5.32 -12.43 3.94
C ALA A 13 6.46 -11.67 4.64
N MET A 14 6.80 -10.48 4.15
CA MET A 14 7.67 -9.58 4.90
C MET A 14 6.87 -9.13 6.11
N SER A 15 7.24 -9.70 7.25
CA SER A 15 7.03 -9.06 8.54
C SER A 15 7.69 -7.67 8.50
N LEU A 16 6.90 -6.62 8.25
CA LEU A 16 7.20 -5.28 8.71
C LEU A 16 7.15 -5.30 10.25
N ALA A 17 8.20 -5.84 10.86
CA ALA A 17 8.44 -5.66 12.28
C ALA A 17 8.95 -4.23 12.46
N CYS A 18 8.10 -3.34 12.96
CA CYS A 18 8.55 -2.10 13.57
C CYS A 18 9.53 -2.45 14.69
N THR A 19 10.84 -2.38 14.41
CA THR A 19 11.87 -2.47 15.44
C THR A 19 11.77 -1.24 16.33
N MET A 20 11.07 -1.37 17.46
CA MET A 20 11.29 -0.48 18.60
C MET A 20 12.68 -0.78 19.16
N MET A 21 13.68 -0.07 18.66
CA MET A 21 15.01 -0.01 19.29
C MET A 21 14.89 0.77 20.60
N ALA A 22 14.64 0.05 21.70
CA ALA A 22 14.98 0.53 23.03
C ALA A 22 16.51 0.62 23.13
N SER A 23 17.05 1.78 22.72
CA SER A 23 18.44 2.14 22.93
C SER A 23 18.69 2.42 24.42
N CYS A 24 18.85 1.35 25.20
CA CYS A 24 19.54 1.43 26.48
C CYS A 24 21.03 1.15 26.23
N GLY A 25 21.75 2.18 25.80
CA GLY A 25 23.21 2.21 25.90
C GLY A 25 23.60 2.32 27.37
N GLY A 26 24.21 1.27 27.90
CA GLY A 26 24.93 1.32 29.17
C GLY A 26 26.36 1.84 28.96
N SER A 27 26.86 2.59 29.95
CA SER A 27 28.16 2.33 30.59
C SER A 27 28.42 3.33 31.72
N ASP A 28 28.30 2.79 32.93
CA ASP A 28 29.25 2.81 34.06
C ASP A 28 29.74 4.12 34.74
N ASP A 29 29.49 4.08 36.06
CA ASP A 29 30.28 4.51 37.22
C ASP A 29 30.50 6.01 37.53
N SER A 30 29.87 6.47 38.62
CA SER A 30 30.56 6.50 39.95
C SER A 30 29.78 7.23 41.07
N SER A 31 29.71 6.54 42.22
CA SER A 31 29.74 7.02 43.62
C SER A 31 28.71 8.01 44.20
N SER A 32 27.93 7.44 45.14
CA SER A 32 27.84 7.84 46.56
C SER A 32 26.61 8.58 47.10
N SER A 33 26.09 7.95 48.16
CA SER A 33 25.51 8.51 49.39
C SER A 33 24.00 8.85 49.46
N ASN A 34 23.28 7.89 50.06
CA ASN A 34 22.63 7.98 51.38
C ASN A 34 21.52 9.03 51.60
N GLY A 35 20.34 8.55 52.02
CA GLY A 35 19.51 9.27 52.99
C GLY A 35 17.99 9.23 52.81
N GLY A 36 17.35 8.24 53.44
CA GLY A 36 16.38 8.52 54.51
C GLY A 36 14.89 8.80 54.20
N SER A 37 14.05 7.97 54.86
CA SER A 37 12.72 8.26 55.43
C SER A 37 11.51 8.21 54.47
N ALA A 38 10.70 7.14 54.44
CA ALA A 38 9.70 6.69 55.43
C ALA A 38 8.47 7.60 55.59
N SER A 39 7.28 7.12 55.16
CA SER A 39 6.13 6.90 56.06
C SER A 39 4.93 6.22 55.35
N LYS A 40 4.37 5.24 56.06
CA LYS A 40 3.16 4.41 55.83
C LYS A 40 1.83 5.17 55.70
N ALA A 41 0.86 4.56 54.99
CA ALA A 41 -0.42 4.00 55.52
C ALA A 41 -1.22 3.41 54.33
N ASP A 42 -1.42 2.09 54.26
CA ASP A 42 -2.66 1.32 54.59
C ASP A 42 -3.89 1.79 53.76
N THR A 43 -4.63 0.98 52.98
CA THR A 43 -5.19 -0.36 53.28
C THR A 43 -5.84 -0.98 52.01
N SER A 44 -5.74 -2.31 51.87
CA SER A 44 -6.61 -3.33 51.19
C SER A 44 -7.77 -2.90 50.26
N SER A 45 -8.09 -3.58 49.14
CA SER A 45 -8.25 -5.03 48.94
C SER A 45 -8.26 -5.41 47.43
N ALA A 46 -7.57 -6.50 47.05
CA ALA A 46 -8.14 -7.76 46.52
C ALA A 46 -8.83 -7.67 45.13
N ALA A 47 -8.57 -8.52 44.13
CA ALA A 47 -7.73 -9.73 44.02
C ALA A 47 -7.64 -10.17 42.55
N ALA A 48 -6.57 -10.95 42.28
CA ALA A 48 -6.42 -12.00 41.25
C ALA A 48 -6.49 -11.56 39.76
N GLU A 49 -5.59 -11.99 38.87
CA GLU A 49 -5.05 -13.34 38.69
C GLU A 49 -3.57 -13.37 38.26
N SER A 50 -3.03 -14.57 38.38
CA SER A 50 -1.65 -15.03 38.43
C SER A 50 -0.81 -14.90 37.15
N LYS A 51 0.45 -14.51 37.37
CA LYS A 51 1.61 -14.88 36.54
C LYS A 51 2.01 -16.34 36.82
N GLU A 52 2.54 -17.01 35.80
CA GLU A 52 3.86 -17.68 35.74
C GLU A 52 3.93 -18.30 34.32
N ASP A 53 4.82 -17.89 33.42
CA ASP A 53 6.30 -17.96 33.42
C ASP A 53 6.85 -19.39 33.23
N ALA A 54 8.05 -19.43 32.68
CA ALA A 54 8.38 -20.13 31.45
C ALA A 54 9.27 -21.38 31.64
N SER A 55 9.99 -21.69 30.54
CA SER A 55 11.02 -22.72 30.33
C SER A 55 10.48 -24.08 29.89
N SER A 56 11.11 -24.83 28.99
CA SER A 56 12.55 -24.94 28.71
C SER A 56 12.80 -25.43 27.27
N ALA A 57 14.01 -25.13 26.82
CA ALA A 57 14.65 -25.42 25.55
C ALA A 57 14.80 -26.91 25.16
N GLU A 58 14.91 -27.09 23.83
CA GLU A 58 15.82 -27.96 23.03
C GLU A 58 15.95 -29.46 23.36
N ASP A 59 15.73 -30.34 22.37
CA ASP A 59 16.80 -30.88 21.50
C ASP A 59 16.24 -31.89 20.46
N THR A 60 17.01 -32.01 19.39
CA THR A 60 16.91 -32.78 18.15
C THR A 60 16.77 -34.30 18.26
N ALA A 61 16.10 -34.94 17.28
CA ALA A 61 16.53 -36.18 16.63
C ALA A 61 15.60 -36.59 15.47
N ALA A 62 16.22 -36.90 14.33
CA ALA A 62 15.61 -37.43 13.12
C ALA A 62 15.22 -38.92 13.24
N SER A 63 14.21 -39.35 12.49
CA SER A 63 14.23 -40.64 11.76
C SER A 63 13.15 -40.67 10.68
N GLU A 64 13.60 -41.17 9.54
CA GLU A 64 12.93 -41.42 8.27
C GLU A 64 11.84 -42.50 8.35
N GLY A 65 10.95 -42.48 7.35
CA GLY A 65 9.98 -43.52 7.06
C GLY A 65 9.14 -43.13 5.84
N GLY A 66 9.70 -43.31 4.65
CA GLY A 66 9.07 -42.96 3.38
C GLY A 66 8.03 -43.98 2.91
N GLU A 67 7.10 -43.51 2.08
CA GLU A 67 6.50 -44.31 1.02
C GLU A 67 6.42 -43.43 -0.25
N GLU A 68 7.17 -43.84 -1.27
CA GLU A 68 7.06 -43.36 -2.64
C GLU A 68 5.67 -43.72 -3.19
N SER A 69 4.98 -42.73 -3.75
CA SER A 69 4.09 -42.96 -4.88
C SER A 69 4.57 -42.03 -5.99
N GLY A 70 5.31 -42.60 -6.92
CA GLY A 70 5.69 -41.93 -8.15
C GLY A 70 4.46 -41.74 -9.03
N ASP A 71 4.05 -40.49 -9.19
CA ASP A 71 3.40 -40.04 -10.42
C ASP A 71 4.27 -38.91 -10.98
N THR A 72 4.97 -39.25 -12.07
CA THR A 72 5.71 -38.28 -12.88
C THR A 72 4.77 -37.84 -13.99
N SER A 73 3.77 -37.03 -13.64
CA SER A 73 3.17 -36.16 -14.63
C SER A 73 4.12 -34.98 -14.78
N GLU A 74 4.82 -34.94 -15.91
CA GLU A 74 5.40 -33.71 -16.44
C GLU A 74 4.27 -32.70 -16.60
N ASP A 75 4.02 -31.91 -15.56
CA ASP A 75 3.15 -30.76 -15.63
C ASP A 75 3.91 -29.73 -16.47
N ALA A 76 3.71 -29.81 -17.78
CA ALA A 76 4.10 -28.75 -18.68
C ALA A 76 3.29 -27.51 -18.26
N SER A 77 3.84 -26.77 -17.32
CA SER A 77 3.41 -25.43 -16.93
C SER A 77 3.51 -24.54 -18.16
N ALA A 78 2.48 -24.55 -19.02
CA ALA A 78 2.28 -23.50 -20.00
C ALA A 78 2.15 -22.19 -19.20
N SER A 79 3.13 -21.30 -19.32
CA SER A 79 3.00 -19.93 -18.83
C SER A 79 1.95 -19.23 -19.70
N VAL A 80 1.06 -18.46 -19.06
CA VAL A 80 0.28 -17.46 -19.80
C VAL A 80 1.25 -16.35 -20.20
N ASP A 81 1.31 -16.02 -21.48
CA ASP A 81 2.10 -14.90 -21.96
C ASP A 81 1.24 -13.62 -21.94
N ALA A 82 1.86 -12.45 -21.81
CA ALA A 82 1.16 -11.16 -21.94
C ALA A 82 0.34 -11.05 -23.24
N ALA A 83 0.81 -11.68 -24.31
CA ALA A 83 0.10 -11.75 -25.59
C ALA A 83 -1.22 -12.55 -25.54
N ASP A 84 -1.39 -13.42 -24.55
CA ASP A 84 -2.61 -14.21 -24.34
C ASP A 84 -3.69 -13.41 -23.60
N ILE A 85 -3.30 -12.29 -22.98
CA ILE A 85 -4.24 -11.33 -22.40
C ILE A 85 -4.63 -10.33 -23.49
N THR A 86 -5.94 -10.14 -23.66
CA THR A 86 -6.48 -9.13 -24.58
C THR A 86 -7.10 -7.99 -23.78
N PRO A 87 -6.29 -7.06 -23.23
CA PRO A 87 -6.83 -5.84 -22.64
C PRO A 87 -7.60 -5.05 -23.71
N ASP A 88 -8.45 -4.13 -23.26
CA ASP A 88 -9.08 -3.16 -24.17
C ASP A 88 -7.99 -2.51 -25.03
N PRO A 89 -8.04 -2.62 -26.37
CA PRO A 89 -7.01 -2.08 -27.25
C PRO A 89 -6.90 -0.55 -27.20
N ASN A 90 -7.87 0.13 -26.58
CA ASN A 90 -7.83 1.58 -26.35
C ASN A 90 -7.27 1.95 -24.98
N TYR A 91 -7.08 0.99 -24.07
CA TYR A 91 -6.43 1.24 -22.80
C TYR A 91 -4.92 1.29 -23.01
N VAL A 92 -4.33 2.41 -22.59
CA VAL A 92 -2.89 2.66 -22.65
C VAL A 92 -2.50 3.27 -21.31
N HIS A 93 -1.47 2.70 -20.68
CA HIS A 93 -0.90 3.23 -19.45
C HIS A 93 -0.43 4.67 -19.64
N ASN A 94 -0.69 5.52 -18.65
CA ASN A 94 -0.18 6.87 -18.65
C ASN A 94 1.11 6.94 -17.84
N TYR A 95 2.19 7.41 -18.47
CA TYR A 95 3.48 7.61 -17.80
C TYR A 95 3.89 9.10 -17.81
N ASN A 96 3.09 9.95 -18.44
CA ASN A 96 3.40 11.35 -18.64
C ASN A 96 2.47 12.22 -17.80
N PHE A 97 2.74 12.22 -16.50
CA PHE A 97 2.05 13.08 -15.54
C PHE A 97 2.59 14.50 -15.64
N GLN A 98 1.69 15.48 -15.58
CA GLN A 98 2.08 16.88 -15.53
C GLN A 98 2.17 17.36 -14.08
N GLY A 99 1.35 16.86 -13.19
CA GLY A 99 1.30 17.17 -11.76
C GLY A 99 1.71 15.96 -10.92
N TYR A 100 1.07 15.80 -9.76
CA TYR A 100 1.32 14.65 -8.89
C TYR A 100 0.56 13.42 -9.36
N ASP A 101 1.19 12.25 -9.22
CA ASP A 101 0.62 10.98 -9.63
C ASP A 101 -0.19 10.37 -8.48
N ALA A 102 -1.51 10.35 -8.62
CA ALA A 102 -2.42 9.69 -7.68
C ALA A 102 -2.83 8.33 -8.21
N PHE A 103 -2.67 7.28 -7.40
CA PHE A 103 -2.96 5.91 -7.81
C PHE A 103 -3.73 5.14 -6.74
N LEU A 104 -4.40 4.08 -7.17
CA LEU A 104 -5.11 3.18 -6.27
C LEU A 104 -4.17 2.07 -5.77
N MET A 105 -3.82 2.09 -4.48
CA MET A 105 -3.09 1.02 -3.81
C MET A 105 -4.10 0.01 -3.26
N PHE A 106 -4.14 -1.19 -3.84
CA PHE A 106 -5.18 -2.17 -3.55
C PHE A 106 -4.63 -3.59 -3.54
N ALA A 107 -5.14 -4.41 -2.61
CA ALA A 107 -5.01 -5.86 -2.62
C ALA A 107 -6.33 -6.50 -2.16
N ASP A 108 -6.85 -7.42 -2.97
CA ASP A 108 -7.98 -8.26 -2.57
C ASP A 108 -7.57 -9.29 -1.51
N ARG A 109 -8.55 -9.85 -0.81
CA ARG A 109 -8.30 -10.75 0.32
C ARG A 109 -8.15 -12.21 -0.09
N SER A 110 -8.67 -12.61 -1.25
CA SER A 110 -8.68 -13.99 -1.72
C SER A 110 -7.31 -14.52 -2.17
N GLY A 111 -6.31 -13.65 -2.26
CA GLY A 111 -4.92 -14.04 -2.46
C GLY A 111 -4.03 -12.94 -3.02
N TRP A 112 -4.46 -11.67 -2.92
CA TRP A 112 -3.80 -10.52 -3.54
C TRP A 112 -3.74 -10.66 -5.07
N PHE A 113 -4.72 -11.36 -5.65
CA PHE A 113 -4.87 -11.55 -7.09
C PHE A 113 -5.22 -10.25 -7.82
N TRP A 114 -5.80 -9.28 -7.13
CA TRP A 114 -5.91 -7.91 -7.61
C TRP A 114 -4.97 -7.07 -6.77
N ARG A 115 -3.70 -7.02 -7.17
CA ARG A 115 -2.67 -6.25 -6.48
C ARG A 115 -2.17 -5.11 -7.34
N ASN A 116 -2.34 -3.89 -6.86
CA ASN A 116 -1.62 -2.71 -7.33
C ASN A 116 -0.96 -2.02 -6.13
N MET A 117 0.36 -1.90 -6.13
CA MET A 117 1.13 -1.33 -5.00
C MET A 117 1.97 -0.12 -5.40
N MET A 118 1.97 0.21 -6.70
CA MET A 118 2.77 1.26 -7.28
C MET A 118 1.89 2.09 -8.22
N HIS A 119 2.34 3.31 -8.46
CA HIS A 119 1.80 4.20 -9.47
C HIS A 119 2.40 3.90 -10.85
N GLU A 120 1.71 4.26 -11.93
CA GLU A 120 2.18 4.11 -13.30
C GLU A 120 3.42 4.98 -13.56
N GLY A 121 3.51 6.16 -12.93
CA GLY A 121 4.65 7.06 -13.04
C GLY A 121 5.93 6.60 -12.34
N SER A 122 5.95 5.40 -11.74
CA SER A 122 7.18 4.84 -11.15
C SER A 122 8.27 4.62 -12.21
N VAL A 123 7.86 4.58 -13.48
CA VAL A 123 8.73 4.50 -14.65
C VAL A 123 8.59 5.75 -15.51
N TYR A 124 9.65 6.55 -15.53
CA TYR A 124 9.68 7.83 -16.26
C TYR A 124 10.64 7.82 -17.46
N ASP A 125 11.51 6.81 -17.57
CA ASP A 125 12.40 6.61 -18.71
C ASP A 125 12.36 5.16 -19.17
N THR A 126 12.44 4.98 -20.48
CA THR A 126 12.60 3.68 -21.15
C THR A 126 13.74 2.84 -20.59
N GLU A 127 14.82 3.47 -20.12
CA GLU A 127 15.95 2.75 -19.50
C GLU A 127 15.61 2.16 -18.13
N ASN A 128 14.59 2.69 -17.45
CA ASN A 128 14.15 2.24 -16.13
C ASN A 128 13.07 1.14 -16.21
N PHE A 129 12.53 0.86 -17.40
CA PHE A 129 11.53 -0.19 -17.59
C PHE A 129 12.23 -1.55 -17.77
N ASP A 130 12.38 -2.26 -16.65
CA ASP A 130 12.82 -3.65 -16.62
C ASP A 130 11.64 -4.62 -16.85
N VAL A 131 11.47 -5.09 -18.09
CA VAL A 131 10.42 -6.06 -18.46
C VAL A 131 10.45 -7.37 -17.64
N THR A 132 11.49 -7.60 -16.85
CA THR A 132 11.64 -8.80 -16.01
C THR A 132 11.20 -8.58 -14.56
N ASP A 133 10.96 -7.34 -14.14
CA ASP A 133 10.56 -6.98 -12.77
C ASP A 133 9.15 -6.41 -12.69
N GLY A 134 8.15 -7.29 -12.83
CA GLY A 134 6.75 -6.92 -12.73
C GLY A 134 6.29 -6.42 -11.36
N GLU A 135 7.11 -6.49 -10.30
CA GLU A 135 6.70 -6.06 -8.96
C GLU A 135 6.83 -4.55 -8.74
N THR A 136 7.51 -3.84 -9.64
CA THR A 136 7.83 -2.41 -9.51
C THR A 136 6.88 -1.48 -10.29
N TYR A 137 5.91 -2.05 -11.01
CA TYR A 137 4.99 -1.30 -11.87
C TYR A 137 3.61 -1.08 -11.26
N GLY A 138 3.00 0.03 -11.65
CA GLY A 138 1.58 0.28 -11.44
C GLY A 138 0.71 -0.48 -12.44
N TYR A 139 -0.40 -1.02 -11.96
CA TYR A 139 -1.41 -1.78 -12.72
C TYR A 139 -2.80 -1.16 -12.57
N GLY A 140 -2.83 0.17 -12.40
CA GLY A 140 -4.02 0.98 -12.21
C GLY A 140 -4.28 1.93 -13.38
N VAL A 141 -5.26 2.81 -13.18
CA VAL A 141 -5.49 4.00 -14.00
C VAL A 141 -5.38 5.17 -13.04
N ASP A 142 -4.30 5.91 -13.20
CA ASP A 142 -3.91 6.95 -12.26
C ASP A 142 -4.46 8.31 -12.66
N ALA A 143 -4.46 9.25 -11.71
CA ALA A 143 -4.94 10.60 -11.90
C ALA A 143 -3.80 11.61 -11.82
N ASP A 144 -3.79 12.54 -12.78
CA ASP A 144 -2.82 13.62 -12.88
C ASP A 144 -3.27 14.86 -12.09
N ILE A 145 -2.75 15.02 -10.87
CA ILE A 145 -3.16 16.06 -9.92
C ILE A 145 -2.39 17.35 -10.19
N VAL A 146 -3.01 18.25 -10.97
CA VAL A 146 -2.39 19.53 -11.37
C VAL A 146 -2.86 20.73 -10.54
N GLY A 147 -3.82 20.56 -9.63
CA GLY A 147 -4.35 21.64 -8.79
C GLY A 147 -5.61 21.25 -8.03
N ASP A 148 -6.26 22.21 -7.37
CA ASP A 148 -7.51 21.96 -6.64
C ASP A 148 -8.59 21.41 -7.60
N GLY A 149 -9.31 20.37 -7.18
CA GLY A 149 -10.30 19.73 -8.04
C GLY A 149 -10.83 18.39 -7.54
N GLU A 150 -11.60 17.74 -8.41
CA GLU A 150 -12.10 16.38 -8.22
C GLU A 150 -11.39 15.45 -9.21
N TYR A 151 -10.89 14.32 -8.71
CA TYR A 151 -10.07 13.37 -9.44
C TYR A 151 -10.57 11.94 -9.18
N THR A 152 -10.38 11.06 -10.16
CA THR A 152 -10.76 9.65 -10.05
C THR A 152 -9.56 8.78 -10.38
N VAL A 153 -9.22 7.87 -9.46
CA VAL A 153 -8.27 6.77 -9.69
C VAL A 153 -9.05 5.48 -9.81
N SER A 154 -8.51 4.50 -10.54
CA SER A 154 -9.17 3.21 -10.65
C SER A 154 -8.20 2.06 -10.87
N ILE A 155 -8.70 0.84 -10.68
CA ILE A 155 -8.11 -0.37 -11.24
C ILE A 155 -9.19 -1.00 -12.10
N THR A 156 -8.84 -1.40 -13.31
CA THR A 156 -9.74 -2.09 -14.24
C THR A 156 -9.22 -3.47 -14.56
N LYS A 157 -10.08 -4.34 -15.07
CA LYS A 157 -9.66 -5.66 -15.61
C LYS A 157 -8.57 -5.54 -16.69
N ASP A 158 -8.53 -4.40 -17.38
CA ASP A 158 -7.58 -4.15 -18.47
C ASP A 158 -6.25 -3.59 -17.95
N SER A 159 -6.27 -2.81 -16.86
CA SER A 159 -5.07 -2.29 -16.20
C SER A 159 -4.38 -3.31 -15.29
N ILE A 160 -5.16 -4.13 -14.59
CA ILE A 160 -4.63 -4.98 -13.52
C ILE A 160 -3.79 -6.15 -14.05
N ALA A 161 -4.06 -6.57 -15.28
CA ALA A 161 -3.53 -7.78 -15.86
C ALA A 161 -2.06 -7.64 -16.28
N GLN A 162 -1.72 -6.49 -16.86
CA GLN A 162 -0.39 -6.22 -17.39
C GLN A 162 -0.13 -4.72 -17.47
N ASN A 163 1.15 -4.35 -17.48
CA ASN A 163 1.64 -3.03 -17.81
C ASN A 163 2.60 -3.15 -18.99
N ASN A 164 2.18 -2.65 -20.15
CA ASN A 164 3.01 -2.63 -21.36
C ASN A 164 3.70 -3.98 -21.68
N GLY A 165 2.91 -5.06 -21.71
CA GLY A 165 3.42 -6.41 -22.00
C GLY A 165 4.16 -7.09 -20.84
N VAL A 166 4.29 -6.44 -19.70
CA VAL A 166 4.75 -7.06 -18.44
C VAL A 166 3.53 -7.50 -17.65
N LEU A 167 3.41 -8.79 -17.40
CA LEU A 167 2.31 -9.33 -16.60
C LEU A 167 2.41 -8.88 -15.16
N ASN A 168 1.26 -8.60 -14.55
CA ASN A 168 1.18 -8.45 -13.10
C ASN A 168 1.47 -9.81 -12.44
N PRO A 169 2.55 -9.93 -11.65
CA PRO A 169 2.97 -11.22 -11.10
C PRO A 169 2.03 -11.78 -10.04
N GLN A 170 0.98 -11.06 -9.64
CA GLN A 170 -0.04 -11.57 -8.72
C GLN A 170 -1.39 -11.79 -9.40
N ALA A 171 -1.63 -11.21 -10.59
CA ALA A 171 -2.88 -11.38 -11.31
C ALA A 171 -3.23 -12.86 -11.51
N LEU A 172 -4.43 -13.24 -11.08
CA LEU A 172 -4.96 -14.57 -11.34
C LEU A 172 -5.71 -14.57 -12.68
N ILE A 173 -5.19 -15.32 -13.65
CA ILE A 173 -5.70 -15.38 -15.01
C ILE A 173 -6.27 -16.78 -15.29
N ASN A 174 -7.40 -16.84 -15.96
CA ASN A 174 -8.00 -18.05 -16.50
C ASN A 174 -7.28 -18.44 -17.80
N GLU A 175 -6.71 -19.65 -17.85
CA GLU A 175 -5.94 -20.10 -19.01
C GLU A 175 -6.81 -20.41 -20.23
N ASP A 176 -8.08 -20.72 -20.01
CA ASP A 176 -8.95 -21.15 -21.10
C ASP A 176 -9.39 -19.98 -21.99
N ASP A 177 -9.41 -18.76 -21.45
CA ASP A 177 -9.89 -17.56 -22.15
C ASP A 177 -9.11 -16.26 -21.89
N GLY A 178 -8.05 -16.29 -21.06
CA GLY A 178 -7.20 -15.13 -20.77
C GLY A 178 -7.87 -14.09 -19.85
N THR A 179 -9.00 -14.41 -19.21
CA THR A 179 -9.73 -13.47 -18.35
C THR A 179 -9.20 -13.44 -16.92
N ILE A 180 -9.31 -12.28 -16.26
CA ILE A 180 -8.93 -12.10 -14.85
C ILE A 180 -10.08 -12.57 -13.94
N PHE A 181 -9.76 -13.32 -12.88
CA PHE A 181 -10.75 -13.71 -11.87
C PHE A 181 -11.26 -12.49 -11.08
N ALA A 182 -12.45 -12.56 -10.50
CA ALA A 182 -12.98 -11.44 -9.71
C ALA A 182 -12.14 -11.16 -8.46
N ALA A 183 -12.06 -9.88 -8.06
CA ALA A 183 -11.55 -9.48 -6.76
C ALA A 183 -12.59 -9.82 -5.68
N GLU A 184 -12.13 -10.36 -4.56
CA GLU A 184 -12.98 -10.75 -3.43
C GLU A 184 -12.45 -10.17 -2.12
N GLY A 185 -13.25 -9.30 -1.52
CA GLY A 185 -12.90 -8.50 -0.36
C GLY A 185 -11.68 -7.59 -0.61
N CYS A 186 -11.22 -6.94 0.45
CA CYS A 186 -9.95 -6.23 0.46
C CYS A 186 -9.16 -6.47 1.75
N CYS A 187 -7.85 -6.32 1.63
CA CYS A 187 -6.92 -6.25 2.76
C CYS A 187 -6.09 -4.96 2.73
N VAL A 188 -5.89 -4.38 1.55
CA VAL A 188 -5.34 -3.03 1.35
C VAL A 188 -6.26 -2.31 0.37
N PHE A 189 -6.65 -1.09 0.72
CA PHE A 189 -7.48 -0.21 -0.09
C PHE A 189 -7.17 1.24 0.30
N CYS A 190 -6.28 1.87 -0.45
CA CYS A 190 -5.82 3.24 -0.24
C CYS A 190 -5.73 3.97 -1.58
N VAL A 191 -5.75 5.30 -1.53
CA VAL A 191 -5.26 6.14 -2.63
C VAL A 191 -3.97 6.80 -2.15
N ASP A 192 -2.90 6.69 -2.93
CA ASP A 192 -1.63 7.35 -2.65
C ASP A 192 -1.40 8.42 -3.71
N ILE A 193 -1.01 9.62 -3.28
CA ILE A 193 -0.57 10.72 -4.15
C ILE A 193 0.92 10.89 -3.96
N VAL A 194 1.71 10.60 -4.99
CA VAL A 194 3.17 10.58 -4.95
C VAL A 194 3.74 11.99 -5.11
N GLY A 195 4.84 12.30 -4.41
CA GLY A 195 5.59 13.54 -4.66
C GLY A 195 5.10 14.77 -3.91
N ILE A 196 3.91 14.70 -3.31
CA ILE A 196 3.18 15.88 -2.84
C ILE A 196 3.60 16.36 -1.45
N CYS A 197 3.93 15.44 -0.53
CA CYS A 197 4.19 15.77 0.87
C CYS A 197 5.66 16.14 1.12
N ASN A 198 5.89 17.21 1.88
CA ASN A 198 7.20 17.76 2.22
C ASN A 198 8.00 16.92 3.25
N GLY A 199 7.50 15.74 3.61
CA GLY A 199 8.06 14.84 4.61
C GLY A 199 7.54 15.05 6.03
N ASP A 200 6.75 16.09 6.32
CA ASP A 200 6.05 16.16 7.61
C ASP A 200 5.13 14.93 7.73
N PHE A 201 5.29 14.16 8.80
CA PHE A 201 4.43 13.00 9.08
C PHE A 201 3.19 13.46 9.81
N GLY A 202 2.03 12.95 9.44
CA GLY A 202 0.80 13.32 10.09
C GLY A 202 -0.41 12.62 9.50
N SER A 203 -1.35 12.27 10.38
CA SER A 203 -2.63 11.69 9.99
C SER A 203 -3.80 12.50 10.55
N GLY A 204 -4.93 12.50 9.84
CA GLY A 204 -6.18 13.10 10.28
C GLY A 204 -7.37 12.25 9.83
N LYS A 205 -8.44 12.21 10.63
CA LYS A 205 -9.64 11.40 10.33
C LYS A 205 -10.74 12.13 9.54
N ASN A 206 -10.67 13.46 9.46
CA ASN A 206 -11.77 14.25 8.91
C ASN A 206 -11.28 15.63 8.42
N GLU A 207 -11.75 16.03 7.24
CA GLU A 207 -11.54 17.35 6.62
C GLU A 207 -12.10 18.51 7.46
N GLU A 208 -13.22 18.30 8.17
CA GLU A 208 -13.98 19.30 8.93
C GLU A 208 -13.50 19.48 10.37
N THR A 209 -12.98 18.43 11.04
CA THR A 209 -12.54 18.57 12.45
C THR A 209 -11.12 19.09 12.56
N GLY A 210 -10.27 18.85 11.55
CA GLY A 210 -8.87 19.28 11.55
C GLY A 210 -8.07 18.72 12.74
N GLU A 211 -8.56 17.66 13.40
CA GLU A 211 -7.84 16.98 14.46
C GLU A 211 -6.77 16.09 13.83
N TRP A 212 -5.66 16.74 13.48
CA TRP A 212 -4.44 16.11 13.03
C TRP A 212 -3.69 15.52 14.22
N GLU A 213 -3.47 14.22 14.18
CA GLU A 213 -2.57 13.53 15.10
C GLU A 213 -1.18 13.53 14.47
N MET A 214 -0.30 14.34 15.05
CA MET A 214 1.13 14.33 14.75
C MET A 214 1.79 13.42 15.78
N ASP A 215 2.43 12.35 15.32
CA ASP A 215 3.34 11.61 16.19
C ASP A 215 4.55 12.53 16.51
N GLN A 216 4.68 12.93 17.77
CA GLN A 216 5.74 13.83 18.24
C GLN A 216 7.14 13.18 18.16
N GLU A 217 7.23 11.86 18.02
CA GLU A 217 8.49 11.11 17.88
C GLU A 217 8.84 10.87 16.40
N LEU A 218 7.85 10.73 15.51
CA LEU A 218 8.02 10.69 14.05
C LEU A 218 7.75 12.08 13.46
N LYS A 219 8.72 13.01 13.61
CA LYS A 219 8.50 14.42 13.24
C LYS A 219 8.51 14.67 11.73
N THR A 220 9.41 14.00 11.00
CA THR A 220 9.64 14.22 9.56
C THR A 220 10.33 13.01 8.94
N ASN A 221 9.92 12.66 7.72
CA ASN A 221 10.60 11.68 6.88
C ASN A 221 11.93 12.25 6.38
N PRO A 222 13.01 11.45 6.31
CA PRO A 222 14.33 11.89 5.91
C PRO A 222 14.43 12.03 4.37
N LEU A 223 13.71 12.99 3.81
CA LEU A 223 13.66 13.23 2.36
C LEU A 223 14.81 14.14 1.88
N ASP A 224 15.26 13.92 0.66
CA ASP A 224 16.29 14.72 0.00
C ASP A 224 15.67 15.94 -0.72
N ASP A 225 16.17 17.13 -0.43
CA ASP A 225 15.70 18.39 -1.01
C ASP A 225 16.31 18.70 -2.40
N LYS A 226 17.20 17.84 -2.90
CA LYS A 226 17.87 17.97 -4.21
C LYS A 226 17.29 17.03 -5.27
N LEU A 227 16.50 16.05 -4.87
CA LEU A 227 15.84 15.13 -5.78
C LEU A 227 14.56 15.78 -6.34
N ASP A 228 14.14 15.31 -7.51
CA ASP A 228 12.90 15.75 -8.15
C ASP A 228 11.72 14.99 -7.55
N ASN A 229 10.76 15.70 -6.97
CA ASN A 229 9.60 15.11 -6.31
C ASN A 229 8.49 14.69 -7.27
N HIS A 230 8.64 14.89 -8.57
CA HIS A 230 7.63 14.43 -9.53
C HIS A 230 7.42 12.90 -9.47
N TRP A 231 8.49 12.12 -9.39
CA TRP A 231 8.42 10.63 -9.36
C TRP A 231 9.20 9.98 -8.23
N ASN A 232 10.09 10.73 -7.55
CA ASN A 232 10.96 10.15 -6.53
C ASN A 232 10.31 10.26 -5.15
N ILE A 233 9.99 9.12 -4.53
CA ILE A 233 9.36 9.06 -3.20
C ILE A 233 10.26 9.55 -2.06
N ASP A 234 11.58 9.56 -2.28
CA ASP A 234 12.59 10.03 -1.33
C ASP A 234 12.84 11.54 -1.46
N ALA A 235 12.28 12.19 -2.48
CA ALA A 235 12.40 13.63 -2.67
C ALA A 235 11.42 14.40 -1.79
N LYS A 236 11.83 15.59 -1.35
CA LYS A 236 10.96 16.46 -0.58
C LYS A 236 9.83 17.03 -1.43
N GLY A 237 8.58 16.76 -1.05
CA GLY A 237 7.40 17.36 -1.67
C GLY A 237 7.14 18.82 -1.27
N ASP A 238 6.06 19.37 -1.80
CA ASP A 238 5.77 20.81 -1.74
C ASP A 238 4.85 21.21 -0.58
N TYR A 239 4.01 20.29 -0.13
CA TYR A 239 2.92 20.60 0.80
C TYR A 239 3.10 19.89 2.13
N LYS A 240 2.65 20.51 3.21
CA LYS A 240 2.41 19.79 4.45
C LYS A 240 1.11 19.00 4.28
N PRO A 241 1.03 17.76 4.78
CA PRO A 241 -0.23 17.03 4.73
C PRO A 241 -1.36 17.81 5.40
N SER A 242 -1.07 18.55 6.48
CA SER A 242 -2.06 19.36 7.21
C SER A 242 -2.61 20.57 6.45
N ASP A 243 -1.94 21.00 5.40
CA ASP A 243 -2.36 22.14 4.58
C ASP A 243 -3.34 21.71 3.48
N LEU A 244 -3.46 20.40 3.24
CA LEU A 244 -4.32 19.80 2.23
C LEU A 244 -5.65 19.35 2.84
N LYS A 245 -6.72 19.59 2.11
CA LYS A 245 -8.06 19.07 2.43
C LYS A 245 -8.45 18.07 1.37
N VAL A 246 -8.65 16.83 1.78
CA VAL A 246 -8.95 15.73 0.88
C VAL A 246 -10.18 15.01 1.37
N LYS A 247 -11.05 14.62 0.44
CA LYS A 247 -12.31 13.93 0.75
C LYS A 247 -12.69 12.96 -0.33
N VAL A 248 -13.02 11.74 0.06
CA VAL A 248 -13.61 10.75 -0.84
C VAL A 248 -15.08 11.12 -1.11
N THR A 249 -15.44 11.25 -2.38
CA THR A 249 -16.81 11.62 -2.81
C THR A 249 -17.58 10.44 -3.40
N SER A 250 -16.90 9.42 -3.92
CA SER A 250 -17.52 8.21 -4.48
C SER A 250 -16.55 7.03 -4.46
N ILE A 251 -17.10 5.84 -4.22
CA ILE A 251 -16.41 4.57 -4.42
C ILE A 251 -17.35 3.66 -5.23
N LYS A 252 -16.86 3.10 -6.35
CA LYS A 252 -17.65 2.21 -7.20
C LYS A 252 -16.96 0.88 -7.45
N CYS A 253 -17.74 -0.18 -7.34
CA CYS A 253 -17.40 -1.52 -7.81
C CYS A 253 -18.22 -1.83 -9.06
N ASP A 254 -17.57 -2.09 -10.19
CA ASP A 254 -18.21 -2.37 -11.48
C ASP A 254 -19.24 -1.30 -11.91
N GLY A 255 -18.93 -0.03 -11.59
CA GLY A 255 -19.79 1.12 -11.84
C GLY A 255 -20.97 1.28 -10.86
N VAL A 256 -21.08 0.44 -9.84
CA VAL A 256 -22.10 0.53 -8.79
C VAL A 256 -21.49 1.22 -7.56
N GLU A 257 -22.12 2.31 -7.12
CA GLU A 257 -21.75 2.99 -5.87
C GLU A 257 -21.88 2.05 -4.67
N ILE A 258 -20.92 2.11 -3.77
CA ILE A 258 -20.98 1.44 -2.47
C ILE A 258 -21.14 2.46 -1.35
N ASP A 259 -21.78 2.04 -0.26
CA ASP A 259 -21.88 2.85 0.94
C ASP A 259 -20.54 2.86 1.70
N PHE A 260 -20.18 4.01 2.25
CA PHE A 260 -19.02 4.18 3.12
C PHE A 260 -19.25 5.25 4.19
N ASP A 261 -18.52 5.13 5.29
CA ASP A 261 -18.41 6.12 6.37
C ASP A 261 -17.04 6.78 6.28
N GLU A 262 -17.01 7.93 5.61
CA GLU A 262 -15.80 8.71 5.36
C GLU A 262 -15.12 9.20 6.66
N SER A 263 -15.89 9.37 7.74
CA SER A 263 -15.35 9.84 9.04
C SER A 263 -14.39 8.85 9.71
N LYS A 264 -14.29 7.63 9.16
CA LYS A 264 -13.41 6.56 9.63
C LYS A 264 -12.15 6.40 8.78
N PHE A 265 -12.04 7.12 7.67
CA PHE A 265 -10.84 7.11 6.86
C PHE A 265 -9.71 7.90 7.53
N PHE A 266 -8.48 7.64 7.09
CA PHE A 266 -7.32 8.40 7.53
C PHE A 266 -6.66 9.07 6.33
N TYR A 267 -6.24 10.31 6.53
CA TYR A 267 -5.66 11.16 5.50
C TYR A 267 -4.31 11.69 5.94
N GLY A 268 -3.35 11.84 5.02
CA GLY A 268 -2.10 12.54 5.26
C GLY A 268 -0.86 11.75 4.85
N ASN A 269 0.31 12.19 5.32
CA ASN A 269 1.54 11.45 5.15
C ASN A 269 1.72 10.52 6.34
N ILE A 270 1.21 9.30 6.20
CA ILE A 270 1.06 8.35 7.31
C ILE A 270 2.09 7.22 7.29
N GLU A 271 3.10 7.32 6.41
CA GLU A 271 4.24 6.40 6.33
C GLU A 271 5.54 7.15 6.63
N ALA A 272 6.46 6.54 7.38
CA ALA A 272 7.62 7.21 7.94
C ALA A 272 8.82 7.38 6.98
N THR A 273 8.66 7.07 5.69
CA THR A 273 9.80 6.97 4.75
C THR A 273 9.51 7.46 3.33
N ASN A 274 8.43 8.21 3.09
CA ASN A 274 8.13 8.70 1.74
C ASN A 274 7.50 10.09 1.73
N ASN A 275 7.16 10.58 0.54
CA ASN A 275 6.53 11.87 0.30
C ASN A 275 5.06 11.75 -0.11
N ARG A 276 4.40 10.65 0.23
CA ARG A 276 3.05 10.39 -0.25
C ARG A 276 2.01 11.09 0.62
N TYR A 277 0.91 11.51 0.01
CA TYR A 277 -0.33 11.74 0.71
C TYR A 277 -1.20 10.51 0.52
N ARG A 278 -1.55 9.83 1.61
CA ARG A 278 -2.41 8.66 1.61
C ARG A 278 -3.82 9.03 2.06
N ILE A 279 -4.79 8.55 1.30
CA ILE A 279 -6.17 8.33 1.72
C ILE A 279 -6.28 6.85 2.07
N GLU A 280 -6.20 6.50 3.36
CA GLU A 280 -6.40 5.14 3.83
C GLU A 280 -7.90 4.90 4.05
N ILE A 281 -8.51 4.15 3.12
CA ILE A 281 -9.94 3.78 3.14
C ILE A 281 -10.12 2.50 3.97
N TYR A 282 -9.28 1.50 3.72
CA TYR A 282 -9.15 0.30 4.54
C TYR A 282 -7.75 -0.31 4.40
N ASN A 283 -7.17 -0.75 5.51
CA ASN A 283 -5.90 -1.45 5.52
C ASN A 283 -5.82 -2.37 6.74
N ASP A 284 -5.73 -3.69 6.52
CA ASP A 284 -5.55 -4.70 7.57
C ASP A 284 -4.31 -4.42 8.44
N TYR A 285 -3.34 -3.66 7.91
CA TYR A 285 -2.07 -3.33 8.56
C TYR A 285 -1.99 -1.86 9.01
N GLY A 286 -3.07 -1.09 8.82
CA GLY A 286 -3.11 0.35 9.05
C GLY A 286 -3.99 0.78 10.21
N PHE A 287 -4.32 2.07 10.23
CA PHE A 287 -5.16 2.69 11.25
C PHE A 287 -6.63 2.29 11.15
N THR A 288 -7.09 1.98 9.94
CA THR A 288 -8.47 1.60 9.62
C THR A 288 -8.80 0.12 9.92
N ALA A 289 -7.81 -0.71 10.25
CA ALA A 289 -7.98 -2.16 10.43
C ALA A 289 -9.09 -2.55 11.42
N THR A 290 -9.27 -1.80 12.50
CA THR A 290 -10.19 -2.15 13.61
C THR A 290 -11.53 -1.42 13.57
N ASP A 291 -11.64 -0.35 12.78
CA ASP A 291 -12.87 0.44 12.64
C ASP A 291 -13.01 0.89 11.18
N PRO A 292 -13.33 -0.03 10.27
CA PRO A 292 -13.34 0.26 8.85
C PRO A 292 -14.53 1.17 8.48
N GLY A 293 -14.28 2.10 7.53
CA GLY A 293 -15.31 2.95 6.92
C GLY A 293 -16.07 2.26 5.79
N VAL A 294 -15.57 1.14 5.27
CA VAL A 294 -16.21 0.30 4.26
C VAL A 294 -16.45 -1.11 4.82
N ASP A 295 -17.27 -1.93 4.17
CA ASP A 295 -17.30 -3.37 4.43
C ASP A 295 -16.16 -4.06 3.65
N PRO A 296 -15.06 -4.49 4.30
CA PRO A 296 -13.92 -5.04 3.59
C PRO A 296 -14.24 -6.40 2.94
N MET A 297 -15.27 -7.12 3.42
CA MET A 297 -15.68 -8.40 2.82
C MET A 297 -16.69 -8.19 1.69
N GLY A 298 -17.44 -7.09 1.74
CA GLY A 298 -18.45 -6.73 0.75
C GLY A 298 -17.88 -6.18 -0.57
N LEU A 299 -16.61 -5.78 -0.58
CA LEU A 299 -15.91 -5.29 -1.78
C LEU A 299 -15.60 -6.44 -2.74
N THR A 300 -16.49 -6.67 -3.71
CA THR A 300 -16.31 -7.69 -4.77
C THR A 300 -16.59 -7.07 -6.13
N PHE A 301 -15.69 -7.27 -7.09
CA PHE A 301 -15.80 -6.68 -8.43
C PHE A 301 -15.04 -7.51 -9.45
N ASN A 302 -15.41 -7.41 -10.74
CA ASN A 302 -14.77 -8.15 -11.82
C ASN A 302 -14.37 -7.31 -13.04
N LYS A 303 -14.70 -6.03 -13.05
CA LYS A 303 -14.38 -5.07 -14.11
C LYS A 303 -13.60 -3.88 -13.60
N SER A 304 -14.06 -3.23 -12.53
CA SER A 304 -13.39 -2.04 -12.00
C SER A 304 -13.65 -1.78 -10.53
N LEU A 305 -12.66 -1.15 -9.91
CA LEU A 305 -12.77 -0.42 -8.65
C LEU A 305 -12.36 1.03 -8.92
N GLU A 306 -13.23 1.98 -8.62
CA GLU A 306 -13.01 3.41 -8.84
C GLU A 306 -13.16 4.16 -7.52
N VAL A 307 -12.25 5.10 -7.25
CA VAL A 307 -12.34 6.04 -6.13
C VAL A 307 -12.27 7.44 -6.69
N THR A 308 -13.29 8.25 -6.39
CA THR A 308 -13.31 9.67 -6.70
C THR A 308 -13.13 10.47 -5.41
N PHE A 309 -12.26 11.47 -5.45
CA PHE A 309 -11.96 12.32 -4.31
C PHE A 309 -11.73 13.77 -4.76
N THR A 310 -11.98 14.70 -3.84
CA THR A 310 -11.60 16.10 -3.99
C THR A 310 -10.31 16.38 -3.25
N ILE A 311 -9.52 17.32 -3.77
CA ILE A 311 -8.35 17.89 -3.09
C ILE A 311 -8.39 19.41 -3.20
N GLU A 312 -8.16 20.10 -2.08
CA GLU A 312 -8.00 21.55 -1.98
C GLU A 312 -6.73 21.91 -1.21
N GLY A 313 -6.21 23.12 -1.44
CA GLY A 313 -5.04 23.67 -0.75
C GLY A 313 -3.76 23.68 -1.59
N LEU A 314 -3.85 23.27 -2.86
CA LEU A 314 -2.73 23.26 -3.80
C LEU A 314 -2.41 24.66 -4.34
N GLY A 315 -3.42 25.54 -4.42
CA GLY A 315 -3.26 26.91 -4.88
C GLY A 315 -3.17 26.99 -6.40
N GLU A 316 -2.09 27.58 -6.94
CA GLU A 316 -1.90 27.66 -8.39
C GLU A 316 -1.65 26.29 -8.99
N VAL A 317 -2.06 26.13 -10.26
CA VAL A 317 -1.84 24.87 -11.01
C VAL A 317 -0.36 24.53 -11.00
N LYS A 318 -0.04 23.33 -10.48
CA LYS A 318 1.31 22.77 -10.43
C LYS A 318 1.49 21.84 -11.62
N THR A 319 2.41 22.22 -12.50
CA THR A 319 2.92 21.31 -13.53
C THR A 319 4.43 21.21 -13.43
N PHE A 320 4.94 19.99 -13.39
CA PHE A 320 6.34 19.66 -13.61
C PHE A 320 6.73 19.97 -15.06
N PRO A 321 8.00 20.30 -15.32
CA PRO A 321 8.49 20.55 -16.68
C PRO A 321 8.25 19.33 -17.57
N GLU A 322 8.13 19.55 -18.89
CA GLU A 322 7.95 18.47 -19.87
C GLU A 322 9.01 17.39 -19.65
N VAL A 323 8.54 16.22 -19.21
CA VAL A 323 9.34 15.00 -19.17
C VAL A 323 9.37 14.39 -20.57
N THR A 324 10.45 13.69 -20.88
CA THR A 324 10.48 12.93 -22.14
C THR A 324 9.44 11.82 -22.00
N PRO A 325 8.43 11.74 -22.88
CA PRO A 325 7.40 10.72 -22.74
C PRO A 325 8.04 9.34 -22.77
N PHE A 326 7.77 8.53 -21.74
CA PHE A 326 8.09 7.11 -21.82
C PHE A 326 7.40 6.53 -23.05
N THR A 327 8.20 6.04 -23.99
CA THR A 327 7.72 5.32 -25.16
C THR A 327 8.18 3.89 -24.98
N PRO A 328 7.29 2.99 -24.56
CA PRO A 328 7.72 1.63 -24.33
C PRO A 328 8.36 1.03 -25.58
N GLY A 329 9.45 0.28 -25.39
CA GLY A 329 10.14 -0.41 -26.46
C GLY A 329 9.17 -1.33 -27.20
N ALA A 330 9.17 -1.26 -28.54
CA ALA A 330 8.37 -2.11 -29.41
C ALA A 330 8.86 -3.57 -29.43
#